data_AF-A3Y5J8-F1
#
_entry.id   AF-A3Y5J8-F1
#
_cell.length_a   1.000
_cell.length_b   1.000
_cell.length_c   1.000
_cell.angle_alpha   90.00
_cell.angle_beta   90.00
_cell.angle_gamma   90.00
#
_symmetry.space_group_name_H-M   'P 1'
#
loop_
_entity.id
_entity.type
_entity.pdbx_description
1 polymer ?
#
loop_
_entity_poly.entity_id
_entity_poly.type
_entity_poly.pdbx_seq_one_letter_code
_entity_poly.pdbx_strand_id
1 'polypeptide(L)'
;MSDIQNVIKKLLEEKELEGPFSAENDRSYREDLEYRLNTFIKRVSEFSNESGIIEKELINNVSDLEKIKSLILETIDMYLSGSAGKAYIIFEKILSLPVVKKYMPLLFKDIGIYNGRFGSSLYRVRCSELPIKNIKELFHIPFNLRHLVGSQRYSIAGVPCLYLGTSLFVCWQEMGTPDLNSLYLSRFIYNSDKETKYLDFSYSLDTMVFTGLCKHIEGNDDDIPVDLAKIILFPILIACSYNRSHIFAAFNEEYIIPNLLLQWISKEETEISGIAYLSTKMHQMRGGNLGINFVFPPKSYSVKPSGFCKELSDMFMLTKPVSWQLLNTVNISSETFYNEYSRVDNMEGEYLKNYKATEFYAQERKLENLKVEKLP
;
A
#
# COMPACT_ATOMS: atom_id res chain seq x y z
N MET A 1 -15.05 2.83 -24.83
CA MET A 1 -14.87 2.77 -23.37
C MET A 1 -15.01 1.31 -23.01
N SER A 2 -13.98 0.68 -22.44
CA SER A 2 -14.03 -0.74 -22.06
C SER A 2 -15.09 -0.96 -20.99
N ASP A 3 -15.53 -2.22 -20.83
CA ASP A 3 -16.54 -2.59 -19.82
C ASP A 3 -16.15 -2.09 -18.42
N ILE A 4 -14.89 -2.29 -18.03
CA ILE A 4 -14.34 -1.81 -16.76
C ILE A 4 -14.40 -0.28 -16.61
N GLN A 5 -14.10 0.47 -17.68
CA GLN A 5 -14.17 1.94 -17.65
C GLN A 5 -15.62 2.42 -17.44
N ASN A 6 -16.61 1.75 -18.03
CA ASN A 6 -18.02 2.07 -17.80
C ASN A 6 -18.44 1.79 -16.36
N VAL A 7 -18.05 0.62 -15.83
CA VAL A 7 -18.33 0.24 -14.43
C VAL A 7 -17.75 1.27 -13.46
N ILE A 8 -16.47 1.60 -13.62
CA ILE A 8 -15.80 2.57 -12.74
C ILE A 8 -16.45 3.95 -12.86
N LYS A 9 -16.77 4.40 -14.08
CA LYS A 9 -17.46 5.68 -14.29
C LYS A 9 -18.78 5.72 -13.53
N LYS A 10 -19.59 4.66 -13.60
CA LYS A 10 -20.86 4.56 -12.86
C LYS A 10 -20.66 4.55 -11.35
N LEU A 11 -19.61 3.89 -10.85
CA LEU A 11 -19.28 3.90 -9.42
C LEU A 11 -18.85 5.29 -8.95
N LEU A 12 -17.99 5.97 -9.72
CA LEU A 12 -17.48 7.31 -9.41
C LEU A 12 -18.48 8.46 -9.67
N GLU A 13 -19.71 8.17 -10.10
CA GLU A 13 -20.82 9.13 -10.03
C GLU A 13 -21.12 9.51 -8.57
N GLU A 14 -20.87 8.60 -7.64
CA GLU A 14 -20.93 8.84 -6.19
C GLU A 14 -19.53 9.26 -5.70
N LYS A 15 -19.41 10.52 -5.27
CA LYS A 15 -18.12 11.07 -4.79
C LYS A 15 -17.61 10.35 -3.56
N GLU A 16 -18.49 9.68 -2.82
CA GLU A 16 -18.15 8.96 -1.59
C GLU A 16 -17.41 7.64 -1.86
N LEU A 17 -17.35 7.19 -3.12
CA LEU A 17 -16.51 6.08 -3.55
C LEU A 17 -15.13 6.54 -4.07
N GLU A 18 -14.87 7.85 -4.07
CA GLU A 18 -13.59 8.44 -4.46
C GLU A 18 -12.64 8.49 -3.26
N GLY A 19 -11.52 7.76 -3.35
CA GLY A 19 -10.49 7.72 -2.32
C GLY A 19 -9.44 8.85 -2.43
N PRO A 20 -8.56 9.00 -1.41
CA PRO A 20 -8.57 8.31 -0.12
C PRO A 20 -9.73 8.76 0.79
N PHE A 21 -10.18 7.89 1.69
CA PHE A 21 -11.37 8.14 2.51
C PHE A 21 -11.03 8.88 3.80
N SER A 22 -11.97 9.70 4.27
CA SER A 22 -11.93 10.32 5.59
C SER A 22 -13.33 10.26 6.15
N ALA A 23 -13.48 9.96 7.44
CA ALA A 23 -14.77 10.09 8.10
C ALA A 23 -15.18 11.57 8.10
N GLU A 24 -16.41 11.85 7.67
CA GLU A 24 -16.95 13.22 7.69
C GLU A 24 -17.15 13.70 9.15
N ASN A 25 -17.07 15.02 9.37
CA ASN A 25 -17.02 15.60 10.72
C ASN A 25 -18.25 15.28 11.61
N ASP A 26 -19.35 14.82 11.02
CA ASP A 26 -20.61 14.48 11.69
C ASP A 26 -20.81 12.96 11.88
N ARG A 27 -19.87 12.12 11.44
CA ARG A 27 -19.95 10.65 11.54
C ARG A 27 -18.72 10.06 12.20
N SER A 28 -18.91 9.00 12.98
CA SER A 28 -17.81 8.13 13.38
C SER A 28 -17.22 7.39 12.18
N TYR A 29 -15.98 6.90 12.31
CA TYR A 29 -15.36 6.03 11.29
C TYR A 29 -16.25 4.85 10.93
N ARG A 30 -16.87 4.23 11.95
CA ARG A 30 -17.79 3.10 11.77
C ARG A 30 -18.99 3.50 10.91
N GLU A 31 -19.68 4.59 11.25
CA GLU A 31 -20.87 5.07 10.51
C GLU A 31 -20.53 5.49 9.08
N ASP A 32 -19.41 6.18 8.87
CA ASP A 32 -18.94 6.57 7.53
C ASP A 32 -18.60 5.35 6.67
N LEU A 33 -17.92 4.36 7.24
CA LEU A 33 -17.62 3.11 6.54
C LEU A 33 -18.89 2.37 6.15
N GLU A 34 -19.86 2.23 7.06
CA GLU A 34 -21.15 1.61 6.75
C GLU A 34 -21.85 2.34 5.61
N TYR A 35 -21.87 3.68 5.65
CA TYR A 35 -22.45 4.49 4.59
C TYR A 35 -21.79 4.22 3.23
N ARG A 36 -20.45 4.27 3.13
CA ARG A 36 -19.74 4.04 1.87
C ARG A 36 -19.92 2.63 1.33
N LEU A 37 -19.92 1.62 2.21
CA LEU A 37 -20.16 0.24 1.82
C LEU A 37 -21.59 0.04 1.29
N ASN A 38 -22.58 0.66 1.94
CA ASN A 38 -23.96 0.66 1.45
C ASN A 38 -24.08 1.36 0.10
N THR A 39 -23.44 2.52 -0.08
CA THR A 39 -23.40 3.26 -1.35
C THR A 39 -22.81 2.40 -2.46
N PHE A 40 -21.67 1.74 -2.22
CA PHE A 40 -21.04 0.85 -3.19
C PHE A 40 -21.97 -0.29 -3.62
N ILE A 41 -22.56 -1.02 -2.67
CA ILE A 41 -23.43 -2.16 -2.99
C ILE A 41 -24.70 -1.71 -3.69
N LYS A 42 -25.30 -0.60 -3.26
CA LYS A 42 -26.46 0.00 -3.92
C LYS A 42 -26.16 0.28 -5.39
N ARG A 43 -25.03 0.93 -5.69
CA ARG A 43 -24.63 1.21 -7.08
C ARG A 43 -24.44 -0.05 -7.90
N VAL A 44 -23.81 -1.09 -7.34
CA VAL A 44 -23.68 -2.39 -8.01
C VAL A 44 -25.04 -3.02 -8.28
N SER A 45 -26.00 -2.90 -7.37
CA SER A 45 -27.35 -3.46 -7.53
C SER A 45 -28.21 -2.75 -8.58
N GLU A 46 -27.86 -1.49 -8.92
CA GLU A 46 -28.54 -0.68 -9.94
C GLU A 46 -28.01 -0.93 -11.36
N PHE A 47 -26.95 -1.74 -11.52
CA PHE A 47 -26.47 -2.16 -12.82
C PHE A 47 -27.53 -2.99 -13.56
N SER A 48 -27.58 -2.88 -14.89
CA SER A 48 -28.59 -3.57 -15.70
C SER A 48 -28.02 -4.87 -16.30
N ASN A 49 -28.88 -5.87 -16.48
CA ASN A 49 -28.49 -7.16 -17.09
C ASN A 49 -28.16 -7.06 -18.59
N GLU A 50 -28.44 -5.93 -19.24
CA GLU A 50 -28.05 -5.63 -20.63
C GLU A 50 -26.61 -5.10 -20.73
N SER A 51 -25.88 -5.07 -19.61
CA SER A 51 -24.53 -4.51 -19.49
C SER A 51 -23.42 -5.53 -19.78
N GLY A 52 -22.17 -5.09 -19.73
CA GLY A 52 -21.01 -5.93 -20.00
C GLY A 52 -20.77 -7.04 -18.95
N ILE A 53 -19.76 -7.89 -19.23
CA ILE A 53 -19.42 -9.08 -18.44
C ILE A 53 -19.13 -8.74 -16.97
N ILE A 54 -18.42 -7.63 -16.72
CA ILE A 54 -18.05 -7.20 -15.37
C ILE A 54 -19.28 -6.80 -14.58
N GLU A 55 -20.19 -5.99 -15.14
CA GLU A 55 -21.43 -5.60 -14.47
C GLU A 55 -22.29 -6.82 -14.13
N LYS A 56 -22.44 -7.76 -15.08
CA LYS A 56 -23.19 -9.00 -14.86
C LYS A 56 -22.60 -9.85 -13.73
N GLU A 57 -21.28 -10.02 -13.71
CA GLU A 57 -20.62 -10.74 -12.63
C GLU A 57 -20.77 -10.02 -11.29
N LEU A 58 -20.69 -8.69 -11.24
CA LEU A 58 -20.89 -7.93 -10.01
C LEU A 58 -22.33 -8.08 -9.47
N ILE A 59 -23.34 -8.00 -10.34
CA ILE A 59 -24.75 -8.24 -9.98
C ILE A 59 -24.92 -9.64 -9.37
N ASN A 60 -24.32 -10.67 -9.98
CA ASN A 60 -24.37 -12.04 -9.48
C ASN A 60 -23.72 -12.19 -8.09
N ASN A 61 -22.77 -11.33 -7.73
CA ASN A 61 -22.07 -11.35 -6.46
C ASN A 61 -22.64 -10.36 -5.41
N VAL A 62 -23.78 -9.67 -5.66
CA VAL A 62 -24.36 -8.70 -4.70
C VAL A 62 -24.59 -9.32 -3.31
N SER A 63 -25.13 -10.55 -3.25
CA SER A 63 -25.36 -11.23 -1.98
C SER A 63 -24.07 -11.53 -1.20
N ASP A 64 -22.99 -11.83 -1.92
CA ASP A 64 -21.66 -12.05 -1.36
C ASP A 64 -21.04 -10.73 -0.89
N LEU A 65 -21.23 -9.63 -1.63
CA LEU A 65 -20.80 -8.28 -1.22
C LEU A 65 -21.51 -7.82 0.05
N GLU A 66 -22.82 -8.07 0.17
CA GLU A 66 -23.60 -7.82 1.38
C GLU A 66 -23.05 -8.58 2.58
N LYS A 67 -22.67 -9.84 2.37
CA LYS A 67 -22.05 -10.67 3.42
C LYS A 67 -20.66 -10.16 3.82
N ILE A 68 -19.84 -9.73 2.86
CA ILE A 68 -18.54 -9.10 3.12
C ILE A 68 -18.75 -7.84 3.97
N LYS A 69 -19.65 -6.93 3.57
CA LYS A 69 -19.99 -5.71 4.33
C LYS A 69 -20.37 -6.05 5.77
N SER A 70 -21.33 -6.96 5.94
CA SER A 70 -21.84 -7.33 7.26
C SER A 70 -20.73 -7.81 8.19
N LEU A 71 -19.84 -8.68 7.69
CA LEU A 71 -18.72 -9.20 8.47
C LEU A 71 -17.62 -8.15 8.73
N ILE A 72 -17.39 -7.19 7.83
CA ILE A 72 -16.47 -6.06 8.07
C ILE A 72 -16.99 -5.23 9.25
N LEU A 73 -18.27 -4.86 9.23
CA LEU A 73 -18.88 -4.06 10.29
C LEU A 73 -18.88 -4.82 11.63
N GLU A 74 -19.23 -6.11 11.62
CA GLU A 74 -19.18 -6.97 12.81
C GLU A 74 -17.75 -7.09 13.38
N THR A 75 -16.74 -7.17 12.50
CA THR A 75 -15.32 -7.18 12.91
C THR A 75 -14.97 -5.93 13.68
N ILE A 76 -15.35 -4.75 13.18
CA ILE A 76 -15.08 -3.46 13.82
C ILE A 76 -15.82 -3.35 15.15
N ASP A 77 -17.10 -3.71 15.18
CA ASP A 77 -17.93 -3.66 16.38
C ASP A 77 -17.37 -4.58 17.49
N MET A 78 -16.92 -5.79 17.12
CA MET A 78 -16.25 -6.70 18.05
C MET A 78 -14.91 -6.16 18.54
N TYR A 79 -14.14 -5.47 17.69
CA TYR A 79 -12.87 -4.89 18.11
C TYR A 79 -13.09 -3.74 19.10
N LEU A 80 -13.98 -2.80 18.76
CA LEU A 80 -14.28 -1.61 19.56
C LEU A 80 -15.01 -1.95 20.87
N SER A 81 -15.73 -3.07 20.94
CA SER A 81 -16.29 -3.61 22.20
C SER A 81 -15.27 -4.36 23.07
N GLY A 82 -13.98 -4.34 22.71
CA GLY A 82 -12.89 -4.92 23.50
C GLY A 82 -12.64 -6.41 23.22
N SER A 83 -13.30 -7.01 22.23
CA SER A 83 -13.16 -8.43 21.86
C SER A 83 -12.24 -8.63 20.65
N ALA A 84 -11.01 -8.07 20.68
CA ALA A 84 -10.06 -8.11 19.56
C ALA A 84 -9.78 -9.52 19.02
N GLY A 85 -9.74 -10.55 19.88
CA GLY A 85 -9.58 -11.94 19.45
C GLY A 85 -10.78 -12.47 18.64
N LYS A 86 -12.01 -12.09 19.02
CA LYS A 86 -13.22 -12.44 18.24
C LYS A 86 -13.29 -11.66 16.94
N ALA A 87 -12.92 -10.38 16.96
CA ALA A 87 -12.80 -9.57 15.76
C ALA A 87 -11.88 -10.23 14.72
N TYR A 88 -10.72 -10.72 15.15
CA TYR A 88 -9.83 -11.45 14.26
C TYR A 88 -10.48 -12.72 13.67
N ILE A 89 -11.17 -13.53 14.50
CA ILE A 89 -11.87 -14.73 14.02
C ILE A 89 -12.94 -14.37 12.97
N ILE A 90 -13.70 -13.30 13.17
CA ILE A 90 -14.72 -12.84 12.20
C ILE A 90 -14.05 -12.34 10.93
N PHE A 91 -12.96 -11.57 11.05
CA PHE A 91 -12.18 -11.12 9.91
C PHE A 91 -11.65 -12.30 9.07
N GLU A 92 -11.15 -13.37 9.71
CA GLU A 92 -10.73 -14.58 9.00
C GLU A 92 -11.88 -15.29 8.27
N LYS A 93 -13.12 -15.17 8.75
CA LYS A 93 -14.28 -15.69 8.03
C LYS A 93 -14.48 -14.94 6.72
N ILE A 94 -14.22 -13.63 6.66
CA ILE A 94 -14.27 -12.83 5.41
C ILE A 94 -13.30 -13.43 4.39
N LEU A 95 -12.05 -13.62 4.81
CA LEU A 95 -10.99 -14.18 3.95
C LEU A 95 -11.24 -15.64 3.56
N SER A 96 -12.11 -16.34 4.30
CA SER A 96 -12.50 -17.71 4.04
C SER A 96 -13.74 -17.84 3.14
N LEU A 97 -14.42 -16.74 2.81
CA LEU A 97 -15.58 -16.77 1.91
C LEU A 97 -15.18 -17.28 0.52
N PRO A 98 -16.02 -18.10 -0.14
CA PRO A 98 -15.72 -18.64 -1.48
C PRO A 98 -15.39 -17.55 -2.50
N VAL A 99 -16.14 -16.45 -2.49
CA VAL A 99 -15.90 -15.29 -3.36
C VAL A 99 -14.52 -14.67 -3.12
N VAL A 100 -14.12 -14.46 -1.85
CA VAL A 100 -12.83 -13.86 -1.52
C VAL A 100 -11.69 -14.82 -1.87
N LYS A 101 -11.82 -16.12 -1.56
CA LYS A 101 -10.85 -17.14 -1.96
C LYS A 101 -10.67 -17.26 -3.48
N LYS A 102 -11.73 -17.00 -4.25
CA LYS A 102 -11.69 -16.99 -5.72
C LYS A 102 -10.92 -15.79 -6.27
N TYR A 103 -11.21 -14.58 -5.78
CA TYR A 103 -10.71 -13.35 -6.37
C TYR A 103 -9.40 -12.82 -5.75
N MET A 104 -9.15 -13.08 -4.47
CA MET A 104 -7.96 -12.58 -3.76
C MET A 104 -6.63 -13.01 -4.40
N PRO A 105 -6.44 -14.29 -4.80
CA PRO A 105 -5.19 -14.72 -5.41
C PRO A 105 -4.87 -14.03 -6.74
N LEU A 106 -5.88 -13.49 -7.44
CA LEU A 106 -5.68 -12.74 -8.69
C LEU A 106 -4.97 -11.40 -8.44
N LEU A 107 -5.00 -10.90 -7.20
CA LEU A 107 -4.28 -9.70 -6.77
C LEU A 107 -2.89 -10.01 -6.19
N PHE A 108 -2.43 -11.26 -6.25
CA PHE A 108 -1.07 -11.59 -5.83
C PHE A 108 -0.09 -11.25 -6.95
N LYS A 109 0.95 -10.48 -6.62
CA LYS A 109 1.99 -10.04 -7.54
C LYS A 109 3.35 -10.51 -7.07
N ASP A 110 4.24 -10.81 -8.02
CA ASP A 110 5.59 -11.25 -7.73
C ASP A 110 6.49 -10.05 -7.39
N ILE A 111 7.24 -10.15 -6.28
CA ILE A 111 8.16 -9.09 -5.83
C ILE A 111 9.47 -9.05 -6.63
N GLY A 112 9.76 -10.09 -7.42
CA GLY A 112 10.97 -10.25 -8.23
C GLY A 112 11.16 -9.16 -9.28
N ILE A 113 10.11 -8.41 -9.63
CA ILE A 113 10.23 -7.18 -10.44
C ILE A 113 11.05 -6.08 -9.76
N TYR A 114 11.29 -6.17 -8.44
CA TYR A 114 12.08 -5.21 -7.67
C TYR A 114 13.54 -5.65 -7.45
N ASN A 115 14.16 -6.29 -8.45
CA ASN A 115 15.51 -6.86 -8.37
C ASN A 115 16.66 -5.88 -8.68
N GLY A 116 16.36 -4.65 -9.08
CA GLY A 116 17.35 -3.59 -9.32
C GLY A 116 18.33 -3.78 -10.49
N ARG A 117 18.29 -4.89 -11.25
CA ARG A 117 19.14 -5.15 -12.43
C ARG A 117 18.39 -4.93 -13.75
N PHE A 118 17.14 -5.41 -13.79
CA PHE A 118 16.19 -5.19 -14.89
C PHE A 118 14.83 -4.71 -14.36
N GLY A 119 14.77 -4.39 -13.07
CA GLY A 119 13.55 -4.12 -12.32
C GLY A 119 13.66 -2.86 -11.47
N SER A 120 12.53 -2.41 -10.93
CA SER A 120 12.46 -1.25 -10.05
C SER A 120 13.20 -1.49 -8.73
N SER A 121 13.40 -0.44 -7.94
CA SER A 121 13.92 -0.56 -6.59
C SER A 121 12.87 -0.10 -5.59
N LEU A 122 13.01 -0.54 -4.35
CA LEU A 122 12.26 -0.01 -3.23
C LEU A 122 13.19 0.85 -2.37
N TYR A 123 12.61 1.67 -1.51
CA TYR A 123 13.36 2.61 -0.69
C TYR A 123 12.83 2.61 0.73
N ARG A 124 13.69 3.03 1.65
CA ARG A 124 13.31 3.40 3.01
C ARG A 124 14.05 4.66 3.42
N VAL A 125 13.35 5.49 4.17
CA VAL A 125 13.91 6.68 4.79
C VAL A 125 13.78 6.58 6.31
N ARG A 126 14.76 7.10 7.03
CA ARG A 126 14.75 7.23 8.49
C ARG A 126 15.30 8.60 8.90
N CYS A 127 14.64 9.26 9.85
CA CYS A 127 15.19 10.43 10.50
C CYS A 127 16.17 10.05 11.61
N SER A 128 17.27 10.79 11.70
CA SER A 128 18.20 10.67 12.81
C SER A 128 18.98 11.97 13.01
N GLU A 129 19.08 12.41 14.26
CA GLU A 129 19.97 13.51 14.66
C GLU A 129 21.43 13.06 14.72
N LEU A 130 21.66 11.77 14.96
CA LEU A 130 22.98 11.16 15.02
C LEU A 130 23.35 10.47 13.68
N PRO A 131 24.62 10.46 13.29
CA PRO A 131 25.06 9.75 12.09
C PRO A 131 24.73 8.25 12.13
N ILE A 132 23.89 7.80 11.20
CA ILE A 132 23.64 6.37 10.99
C ILE A 132 24.74 5.80 10.09
N LYS A 133 25.45 4.80 10.60
CA LYS A 133 26.48 4.07 9.84
C LYS A 133 26.14 2.61 9.65
N ASN A 134 25.31 2.03 10.52
CA ASN A 134 24.99 0.63 10.49
C ASN A 134 23.77 0.38 9.60
N ILE A 135 23.95 -0.45 8.57
CA ILE A 135 22.90 -0.88 7.63
C ILE A 135 21.66 -1.45 8.34
N LYS A 136 21.86 -2.09 9.50
CA LYS A 136 20.81 -2.64 10.35
C LYS A 136 19.81 -1.61 10.86
N GLU A 137 20.20 -0.34 10.94
CA GLU A 137 19.34 0.75 11.41
C GLU A 137 18.28 1.18 10.39
N LEU A 138 18.48 0.88 9.10
CA LEU A 138 17.50 1.12 8.04
C LEU A 138 16.65 -0.12 7.73
N PHE A 139 16.82 -1.23 8.46
CA PHE A 139 15.94 -2.39 8.33
C PHE A 139 14.67 -2.24 9.18
N HIS A 140 13.98 -3.34 9.54
CA HIS A 140 12.94 -3.27 10.56
C HIS A 140 13.54 -3.14 11.97
N ILE A 141 12.75 -2.70 12.96
CA ILE A 141 13.21 -2.56 14.35
C ILE A 141 13.66 -3.94 14.91
N PRO A 142 14.79 -4.07 15.61
CA PRO A 142 15.18 -5.33 16.22
C PRO A 142 14.13 -5.88 17.19
N PHE A 143 14.00 -7.21 17.29
CA PHE A 143 13.02 -7.86 18.16
C PHE A 143 13.21 -7.58 19.66
N ASN A 144 14.40 -7.18 20.09
CA ASN A 144 14.67 -6.75 21.47
C ASN A 144 14.31 -5.27 21.72
N LEU A 145 13.91 -4.52 20.68
CA LEU A 145 13.52 -3.11 20.75
C LEU A 145 12.04 -2.91 20.37
N ARG A 146 11.18 -3.91 20.62
CA ARG A 146 9.74 -3.87 20.26
C ARG A 146 8.96 -2.71 20.87
N HIS A 147 9.43 -2.13 21.96
CA HIS A 147 8.85 -0.92 22.57
C HIS A 147 8.92 0.31 21.64
N LEU A 148 9.77 0.30 20.61
CA LEU A 148 9.85 1.34 19.59
C LEU A 148 8.89 1.10 18.40
N VAL A 149 8.20 -0.03 18.35
CA VAL A 149 7.23 -0.33 17.29
C VAL A 149 5.99 0.53 17.50
N GLY A 150 5.86 1.58 16.70
CA GLY A 150 4.70 2.45 16.69
C GLY A 150 3.50 1.87 15.92
N SER A 151 2.34 2.47 16.13
CA SER A 151 1.12 2.19 15.36
C SER A 151 1.25 2.74 13.94
N GLN A 152 1.02 1.89 12.94
CA GLN A 152 0.96 2.23 11.52
C GLN A 152 -0.29 1.60 10.91
N ARG A 153 -0.70 2.03 9.70
CA ARG A 153 -1.90 1.47 9.03
C ARG A 153 -1.88 -0.04 8.95
N TYR A 154 -0.76 -0.57 8.48
CA TYR A 154 -0.49 -2.00 8.45
C TYR A 154 0.58 -2.27 9.50
N SER A 155 0.16 -2.63 10.70
CA SER A 155 1.04 -3.01 11.81
C SER A 155 0.40 -4.08 12.68
N ILE A 156 1.23 -4.76 13.47
CA ILE A 156 0.75 -5.63 14.55
C ILE A 156 1.50 -5.17 15.79
N ALA A 157 0.78 -4.90 16.88
CA ALA A 157 1.37 -4.34 18.10
C ALA A 157 2.57 -5.16 18.56
N GLY A 158 3.73 -4.51 18.68
CA GLY A 158 4.98 -5.16 19.11
C GLY A 158 5.61 -6.09 18.06
N VAL A 159 5.14 -6.14 16.81
CA VAL A 159 5.76 -6.91 15.72
C VAL A 159 6.52 -5.97 14.79
N PRO A 160 7.86 -6.04 14.74
CA PRO A 160 8.63 -5.20 13.84
C PRO A 160 8.45 -5.61 12.38
N CYS A 161 7.77 -4.80 11.59
CA CYS A 161 7.57 -5.01 10.16
C CYS A 161 8.59 -4.21 9.33
N LEU A 162 8.93 -4.70 8.14
CA LEU A 162 9.74 -3.97 7.18
C LEU A 162 8.82 -3.14 6.27
N TYR A 163 8.89 -1.82 6.43
CA TYR A 163 8.21 -0.83 5.59
C TYR A 163 9.15 -0.32 4.52
N LEU A 164 8.68 -0.30 3.27
CA LEU A 164 9.38 0.21 2.09
C LEU A 164 8.42 1.04 1.23
N GLY A 165 8.94 1.93 0.41
CA GLY A 165 8.17 2.68 -0.59
C GLY A 165 8.78 2.56 -1.98
N THR A 166 7.99 2.80 -3.02
CA THR A 166 8.47 2.80 -4.41
C THR A 166 9.28 4.02 -4.79
N SER A 167 9.22 5.08 -3.97
CA SER A 167 10.00 6.30 -4.14
C SER A 167 10.50 6.83 -2.80
N LEU A 168 11.58 7.60 -2.81
CA LEU A 168 12.02 8.35 -1.63
C LEU A 168 10.97 9.40 -1.23
N PHE A 169 10.23 9.94 -2.19
CA PHE A 169 9.19 10.93 -1.94
C PHE A 169 8.01 10.36 -1.14
N VAL A 170 7.47 9.19 -1.50
CA VAL A 170 6.41 8.56 -0.68
C VAL A 170 6.92 8.20 0.72
N CYS A 171 8.16 7.72 0.84
CA CYS A 171 8.76 7.45 2.14
C CYS A 171 8.82 8.72 3.02
N TRP A 172 9.17 9.86 2.43
CA TRP A 172 9.23 11.15 3.12
C TRP A 172 7.86 11.67 3.54
N GLN A 173 6.86 11.55 2.67
CA GLN A 173 5.46 11.86 2.99
C GLN A 173 4.93 10.98 4.15
N GLU A 174 5.22 9.68 4.12
CA GLU A 174 4.80 8.75 5.17
C GLU A 174 5.39 9.07 6.54
N MET A 175 6.59 9.66 6.60
CA MET A 175 7.18 10.15 7.86
C MET A 175 6.62 11.50 8.34
N GLY A 176 5.75 12.16 7.57
CA GLY A 176 5.22 13.48 7.91
C GLY A 176 6.14 14.62 7.52
N THR A 177 6.80 14.49 6.36
CA THR A 177 7.60 15.55 5.72
C THR A 177 8.65 16.22 6.63
N PRO A 178 9.51 15.43 7.32
CA PRO A 178 10.57 15.97 8.18
C PRO A 178 11.64 16.74 7.39
N ASP A 179 12.49 17.52 8.07
CA ASP A 179 13.61 18.20 7.41
C ASP A 179 14.50 17.21 6.65
N LEU A 180 14.74 17.49 5.36
CA LEU A 180 15.61 16.70 4.47
C LEU A 180 17.00 16.48 5.07
N ASN A 181 17.52 17.45 5.84
CA ASN A 181 18.83 17.36 6.47
C ASN A 181 18.95 16.25 7.52
N SER A 182 17.83 15.81 8.09
CA SER A 182 17.78 14.74 9.09
C SER A 182 17.66 13.34 8.48
N LEU A 183 17.55 13.24 7.15
CA LEU A 183 17.20 12.00 6.47
C LEU A 183 18.40 11.12 6.17
N TYR A 184 18.21 9.83 6.45
CA TYR A 184 19.05 8.74 5.97
C TYR A 184 18.26 7.87 5.02
N LEU A 185 18.88 7.57 3.88
CA LEU A 185 18.27 6.91 2.74
C LEU A 185 18.91 5.54 2.55
N SER A 186 18.12 4.55 2.17
CA SER A 186 18.62 3.26 1.70
C SER A 186 17.75 2.73 0.58
N ARG A 187 18.39 2.20 -0.46
CA ARG A 187 17.75 1.48 -1.56
C ARG A 187 17.71 0.00 -1.20
N PHE A 188 16.57 -0.62 -1.46
CA PHE A 188 16.28 -2.03 -1.27
C PHE A 188 16.05 -2.71 -2.62
N ILE A 189 16.59 -3.91 -2.77
CA ILE A 189 16.31 -4.79 -3.89
C ILE A 189 15.92 -6.17 -3.38
N TYR A 190 15.00 -6.82 -4.09
CA TYR A 190 14.71 -8.22 -3.89
C TYR A 190 15.85 -9.08 -4.43
N ASN A 191 16.37 -9.99 -3.60
CA ASN A 191 17.50 -10.86 -3.94
C ASN A 191 17.30 -12.25 -3.32
N SER A 192 16.23 -12.92 -3.73
CA SER A 192 15.99 -14.32 -3.37
C SER A 192 15.56 -15.12 -4.60
N ASP A 193 16.03 -16.37 -4.66
CA ASP A 193 15.68 -17.30 -5.75
C ASP A 193 14.27 -17.89 -5.58
N LYS A 194 13.61 -17.63 -4.45
CA LYS A 194 12.23 -18.06 -4.20
C LYS A 194 11.27 -17.15 -4.96
N GLU A 195 10.20 -17.71 -5.52
CA GLU A 195 9.06 -16.91 -5.96
C GLU A 195 8.37 -16.37 -4.71
N THR A 196 8.34 -15.05 -4.54
CA THR A 196 7.71 -14.41 -3.37
C THR A 196 6.63 -13.46 -3.82
N LYS A 197 5.41 -13.68 -3.33
CA LYS A 197 4.25 -12.88 -3.69
C LYS A 197 3.91 -11.87 -2.61
N TYR A 198 3.29 -10.77 -3.02
CA TYR A 198 2.62 -9.82 -2.14
C TYR A 198 1.19 -9.61 -2.63
N LEU A 199 0.31 -9.23 -1.71
CA LEU A 199 -1.03 -8.77 -2.05
C LEU A 199 -0.99 -7.34 -2.57
N ASP A 200 -1.53 -7.12 -3.76
CA ASP A 200 -1.57 -5.79 -4.37
C ASP A 200 -2.91 -5.08 -4.11
N PHE A 201 -2.92 -4.24 -3.06
CA PHE A 201 -3.96 -3.25 -2.77
C PHE A 201 -3.50 -1.84 -3.17
N SER A 202 -2.56 -1.72 -4.11
CA SER A 202 -2.04 -0.43 -4.58
C SER A 202 -2.90 0.17 -5.72
N TYR A 203 -4.22 0.14 -5.54
CA TYR A 203 -5.18 0.70 -6.49
C TYR A 203 -6.33 1.42 -5.78
N SER A 204 -7.13 2.10 -6.58
CA SER A 204 -8.36 2.81 -6.25
C SER A 204 -9.23 2.83 -7.50
N LEU A 205 -10.51 3.17 -7.38
CA LEU A 205 -11.37 3.29 -8.57
C LEU A 205 -10.81 4.29 -9.58
N ASP A 206 -10.32 5.46 -9.13
CA ASP A 206 -9.72 6.47 -10.01
C ASP A 206 -8.46 5.95 -10.73
N THR A 207 -7.53 5.29 -10.03
CA THR A 207 -6.31 4.76 -10.64
C THR A 207 -6.58 3.63 -11.64
N MET A 208 -7.69 2.89 -11.48
CA MET A 208 -8.13 1.89 -12.46
C MET A 208 -8.58 2.54 -13.78
N VAL A 209 -9.09 3.78 -13.78
CA VAL A 209 -9.37 4.53 -15.01
C VAL A 209 -8.07 4.94 -15.70
N PHE A 210 -7.12 5.49 -14.94
CA PHE A 210 -5.84 5.99 -15.46
C PHE A 210 -4.94 4.88 -16.02
N THR A 211 -4.87 3.73 -15.34
CA THR A 211 -4.14 2.56 -15.84
C THR A 211 -4.76 2.02 -17.13
N GLY A 212 -6.09 2.12 -17.30
CA GLY A 212 -6.78 1.83 -18.55
C GLY A 212 -6.49 2.84 -19.68
N LEU A 213 -6.26 4.12 -19.37
CA LEU A 213 -5.82 5.14 -20.33
C LEU A 213 -4.35 4.95 -20.76
N CYS A 214 -3.47 4.54 -19.85
CA CYS A 214 -2.06 4.24 -20.16
C CYS A 214 -1.87 2.92 -20.91
N LYS A 215 -2.81 1.97 -20.82
CA LYS A 215 -2.81 0.72 -21.62
C LYS A 215 -3.17 0.92 -23.11
N HIS A 216 -3.49 2.13 -23.56
CA HIS A 216 -3.73 2.39 -24.99
C HIS A 216 -2.46 2.49 -25.86
N ILE A 217 -1.28 2.23 -25.30
CA ILE A 217 -0.04 2.14 -26.10
C ILE A 217 0.34 0.68 -26.43
N GLU A 218 -0.02 -0.32 -25.61
CA GLU A 218 0.17 -1.74 -25.96
C GLU A 218 -0.97 -2.59 -25.36
N GLY A 219 -1.70 -3.28 -26.24
CA GLY A 219 -3.02 -3.84 -25.97
C GLY A 219 -3.09 -4.96 -24.93
N ASN A 220 -4.24 -5.06 -24.27
CA ASN A 220 -5.18 -6.16 -24.47
C ASN A 220 -6.42 -5.96 -23.59
N ASP A 221 -7.59 -6.34 -24.10
CA ASP A 221 -8.85 -6.50 -23.37
C ASP A 221 -8.82 -7.65 -22.32
N ASP A 222 -7.62 -8.13 -21.91
CA ASP A 222 -7.39 -9.50 -21.40
C ASP A 222 -7.18 -9.65 -19.88
N ASP A 223 -7.53 -8.68 -19.03
CA ASP A 223 -7.45 -8.90 -17.56
C ASP A 223 -8.75 -8.64 -16.79
N ILE A 224 -9.88 -8.93 -17.45
CA ILE A 224 -11.23 -8.95 -16.85
C ILE A 224 -11.25 -9.65 -15.47
N PRO A 225 -10.56 -10.80 -15.25
CA PRO A 225 -10.55 -11.44 -13.93
C PRO A 225 -9.90 -10.59 -12.83
N VAL A 226 -8.79 -9.90 -13.12
CA VAL A 226 -8.13 -9.03 -12.13
C VAL A 226 -8.93 -7.76 -11.90
N ASP A 227 -9.48 -7.16 -12.95
CA ASP A 227 -10.32 -5.96 -12.81
C ASP A 227 -11.60 -6.27 -12.02
N LEU A 228 -12.22 -7.43 -12.25
CA LEU A 228 -13.32 -7.91 -11.44
C LEU A 228 -12.89 -8.20 -10.00
N ALA A 229 -11.72 -8.81 -9.77
CA ALA A 229 -11.19 -9.03 -8.43
C ALA A 229 -11.01 -7.73 -7.66
N LYS A 230 -10.49 -6.68 -8.31
CA LYS A 230 -10.30 -5.36 -7.70
C LYS A 230 -11.61 -4.76 -7.21
N ILE A 231 -12.69 -4.90 -7.98
CA ILE A 231 -14.02 -4.37 -7.62
C ILE A 231 -14.69 -5.26 -6.58
N ILE A 232 -14.64 -6.59 -6.71
CA ILE A 232 -15.22 -7.52 -5.72
C ILE A 232 -14.59 -7.34 -4.33
N LEU A 233 -13.28 -7.07 -4.28
CA LEU A 233 -12.54 -6.85 -3.04
C LEU A 233 -12.56 -5.38 -2.57
N PHE A 234 -13.22 -4.49 -3.32
CA PHE A 234 -13.30 -3.07 -3.02
C PHE A 234 -13.86 -2.77 -1.61
N PRO A 235 -14.87 -3.49 -1.08
CA PRO A 235 -15.30 -3.32 0.32
C PRO A 235 -14.17 -3.46 1.34
N ILE A 236 -13.28 -4.44 1.16
CA ILE A 236 -12.12 -4.66 2.03
C ILE A 236 -11.10 -3.54 1.84
N LEU A 237 -10.88 -3.12 0.59
CA LEU A 237 -9.98 -2.00 0.28
C LEU A 237 -10.46 -0.68 0.90
N ILE A 238 -11.76 -0.36 0.83
CA ILE A 238 -12.35 0.83 1.45
C ILE A 238 -12.00 0.86 2.94
N ALA A 239 -12.27 -0.25 3.63
CA ALA A 239 -12.00 -0.38 5.07
C ALA A 239 -10.50 -0.25 5.43
N CYS A 240 -9.59 -0.45 4.45
CA CYS A 240 -8.14 -0.30 4.63
C CYS A 240 -7.58 1.06 4.17
N SER A 241 -8.37 1.92 3.53
CA SER A 241 -7.86 3.08 2.78
C SER A 241 -8.27 4.43 3.37
N TYR A 242 -8.58 4.44 4.67
CA TYR A 242 -8.89 5.66 5.40
C TYR A 242 -7.64 6.44 5.81
N ASN A 243 -7.77 7.76 5.74
CA ASN A 243 -6.93 8.69 6.48
C ASN A 243 -7.25 8.60 7.96
N ARG A 244 -6.20 8.65 8.79
CA ARG A 244 -6.40 8.81 10.22
C ARG A 244 -6.96 10.20 10.52
N SER A 245 -8.01 10.27 11.31
CA SER A 245 -8.59 11.50 11.84
C SER A 245 -7.66 12.19 12.86
N HIS A 246 -6.92 11.41 13.66
CA HIS A 246 -6.11 11.92 14.77
C HIS A 246 -4.62 11.58 14.62
N ILE A 247 -3.84 12.50 14.05
CA ILE A 247 -2.43 12.31 13.65
C ILE A 247 -1.50 11.83 14.79
N PHE A 248 -1.78 12.23 16.03
CA PHE A 248 -0.97 11.91 17.22
C PHE A 248 -1.63 10.91 18.17
N ALA A 249 -2.75 10.31 17.79
CA ALA A 249 -3.43 9.35 18.64
C ALA A 249 -2.64 8.03 18.75
N ALA A 250 -2.62 7.47 19.96
CA ALA A 250 -2.02 6.16 20.21
C ALA A 250 -2.78 5.03 19.51
N PHE A 251 -4.08 5.23 19.26
CA PHE A 251 -4.99 4.31 18.61
C PHE A 251 -5.76 5.03 17.50
N ASN A 252 -5.91 4.38 16.36
CA ASN A 252 -6.66 4.87 15.20
C ASN A 252 -7.64 3.77 14.81
N GLU A 253 -8.94 4.05 14.87
CA GLU A 253 -10.00 3.08 14.56
C GLU A 253 -9.92 2.63 13.10
N GLU A 254 -9.47 3.55 12.23
CA GLU A 254 -9.23 3.36 10.81
C GLU A 254 -8.18 2.27 10.52
N TYR A 255 -7.38 1.89 11.53
CA TYR A 255 -6.33 0.87 11.39
C TYR A 255 -6.78 -0.53 11.82
N ILE A 256 -8.03 -0.72 12.28
CA ILE A 256 -8.52 -2.03 12.73
C ILE A 256 -8.42 -3.08 11.62
N ILE A 257 -9.13 -2.90 10.50
CA ILE A 257 -9.14 -3.84 9.39
C ILE A 257 -7.74 -4.05 8.75
N PRO A 258 -6.96 -3.01 8.42
CA PRO A 258 -5.65 -3.22 7.81
C PRO A 258 -4.64 -3.90 8.76
N ASN A 259 -4.70 -3.66 10.08
CA ASN A 259 -3.89 -4.40 11.05
C ASN A 259 -4.27 -5.90 11.11
N LEU A 260 -5.57 -6.21 11.10
CA LEU A 260 -6.05 -7.62 11.07
C LEU A 260 -5.67 -8.31 9.75
N LEU A 261 -5.71 -7.59 8.63
CA LEU A 261 -5.23 -8.10 7.34
C LEU A 261 -3.74 -8.42 7.40
N LEU A 262 -2.91 -7.51 7.92
CA LEU A 262 -1.47 -7.77 8.07
C LEU A 262 -1.21 -8.95 9.03
N GLN A 263 -2.00 -9.10 10.09
CA GLN A 263 -1.92 -10.24 11.00
C GLN A 263 -2.20 -11.55 10.27
N TRP A 264 -3.19 -11.60 9.38
CA TRP A 264 -3.41 -12.76 8.51
C TRP A 264 -2.23 -13.01 7.56
N ILE A 265 -1.69 -11.98 6.91
CA ILE A 265 -0.50 -12.10 6.04
C ILE A 265 0.74 -12.62 6.79
N SER A 266 0.87 -12.32 8.08
CA SER A 266 1.99 -12.79 8.92
C SER A 266 1.95 -14.29 9.23
N LYS A 267 0.85 -14.98 8.92
CA LYS A 267 0.73 -16.43 9.13
C LYS A 267 1.59 -17.21 8.15
N GLU A 268 2.24 -18.26 8.66
CA GLU A 268 3.06 -19.23 7.91
C GLU A 268 2.34 -19.79 6.68
N GLU A 269 1.07 -20.15 6.85
CA GLU A 269 0.23 -20.82 5.84
C GLU A 269 -0.18 -19.91 4.67
N THR A 270 0.03 -18.59 4.79
CA THR A 270 -0.35 -17.66 3.71
C THR A 270 0.73 -17.59 2.64
N GLU A 271 0.29 -17.71 1.37
CA GLU A 271 1.14 -17.76 0.16
C GLU A 271 1.84 -16.44 -0.18
N ILE A 272 1.51 -15.36 0.54
CA ILE A 272 2.05 -14.02 0.34
C ILE A 272 2.91 -13.59 1.53
N SER A 273 3.94 -12.80 1.28
CA SER A 273 4.89 -12.33 2.31
C SER A 273 4.72 -10.85 2.68
N GLY A 274 3.80 -10.14 2.03
CA GLY A 274 3.56 -8.73 2.28
C GLY A 274 2.36 -8.19 1.55
N ILE A 275 2.15 -6.88 1.68
CA ILE A 275 1.08 -6.12 1.04
C ILE A 275 1.64 -4.82 0.44
N ALA A 276 1.18 -4.47 -0.75
CA ALA A 276 1.37 -3.17 -1.37
C ALA A 276 0.08 -2.34 -1.25
N TYR A 277 0.19 -1.05 -0.98
CA TYR A 277 -0.97 -0.17 -0.82
C TYR A 277 -0.65 1.28 -1.22
N LEU A 278 -1.67 2.02 -1.66
CA LEU A 278 -1.52 3.45 -1.97
C LEU A 278 -1.33 4.27 -0.69
N SER A 279 -0.40 5.21 -0.72
CA SER A 279 -0.31 6.26 0.30
C SER A 279 -1.58 7.10 0.28
N THR A 280 -2.18 7.33 1.45
CA THR A 280 -3.33 8.25 1.54
C THR A 280 -2.89 9.70 1.76
N LYS A 281 -1.60 9.95 1.98
CA LYS A 281 -1.02 11.28 2.12
C LYS A 281 -0.73 11.95 0.77
N MET A 282 -0.84 11.19 -0.31
CA MET A 282 -0.54 11.64 -1.67
C MET A 282 -1.84 11.72 -2.49
N HIS A 283 -2.70 12.69 -2.16
CA HIS A 283 -4.04 12.84 -2.75
C HIS A 283 -4.05 12.97 -4.28
N GLN A 284 -2.91 13.32 -4.88
CA GLN A 284 -2.77 13.64 -6.30
C GLN A 284 -2.11 12.53 -7.13
N MET A 285 -1.73 11.41 -6.51
CA MET A 285 -1.09 10.26 -7.17
C MET A 285 -2.10 9.34 -7.87
N ARG A 286 -3.01 9.93 -8.65
CA ARG A 286 -4.03 9.18 -9.38
C ARG A 286 -3.45 8.66 -10.69
N GLY A 287 -2.64 7.59 -10.61
CA GLY A 287 -2.18 6.83 -11.78
C GLY A 287 -0.68 6.58 -11.92
N GLY A 288 0.14 6.84 -10.89
CA GLY A 288 1.59 6.63 -10.95
C GLY A 288 2.13 5.66 -9.89
N ASN A 289 3.18 4.91 -10.23
CA ASN A 289 3.84 3.94 -9.33
C ASN A 289 4.64 4.59 -8.18
N LEU A 290 4.63 5.92 -8.00
CA LEU A 290 5.47 6.63 -7.02
C LEU A 290 4.91 6.61 -5.60
N GLY A 291 3.58 6.45 -5.45
CA GLY A 291 2.87 6.58 -4.18
C GLY A 291 2.51 5.24 -3.53
N ILE A 292 3.30 4.20 -3.81
CA ILE A 292 3.02 2.84 -3.35
C ILE A 292 3.95 2.51 -2.18
N ASN A 293 3.35 2.05 -1.09
CA ASN A 293 4.05 1.54 0.08
C ASN A 293 3.94 0.01 0.11
N PHE A 294 4.95 -0.62 0.71
CA PHE A 294 5.00 -2.05 0.97
C PHE A 294 5.20 -2.30 2.46
N VAL A 295 4.51 -3.29 3.01
CA VAL A 295 4.79 -3.84 4.34
C VAL A 295 5.05 -5.34 4.25
N PHE A 296 6.18 -5.77 4.80
CA PHE A 296 6.53 -7.18 4.96
C PHE A 296 6.62 -7.51 6.46
N PRO A 297 5.62 -8.21 7.03
CA PRO A 297 5.70 -8.69 8.40
C PRO A 297 6.60 -9.93 8.49
N PRO A 298 7.30 -10.16 9.61
CA PRO A 298 7.91 -11.46 9.90
C PRO A 298 6.84 -12.56 9.91
N LYS A 299 7.15 -13.72 9.31
CA LYS A 299 6.29 -14.91 9.42
C LYS A 299 6.38 -15.51 10.82
N SER A 300 5.25 -15.98 11.36
CA SER A 300 5.10 -16.26 12.79
C SER A 300 5.03 -17.76 13.13
N TYR A 301 6.17 -18.43 13.37
CA TYR A 301 6.24 -19.73 14.06
C TYR A 301 6.71 -19.63 15.52
N SER A 302 7.56 -18.66 15.85
CA SER A 302 8.19 -18.57 17.17
C SER A 302 8.57 -17.14 17.55
N VAL A 303 8.38 -16.78 18.82
CA VAL A 303 8.84 -15.50 19.36
C VAL A 303 10.36 -15.44 19.24
N LYS A 304 10.86 -14.48 18.44
CA LYS A 304 12.28 -14.15 18.40
C LYS A 304 12.59 -13.10 19.49
N PRO A 305 13.56 -13.35 20.39
CA PRO A 305 13.84 -12.45 21.51
C PRO A 305 14.71 -11.24 21.12
N SER A 306 15.52 -11.34 20.07
CA SER A 306 16.48 -10.29 19.67
C SER A 306 16.82 -10.34 18.19
N GLY A 307 17.44 -9.28 17.68
CA GLY A 307 17.95 -9.24 16.31
C GLY A 307 16.86 -9.01 15.25
N PHE A 308 17.12 -9.47 14.03
CA PHE A 308 16.26 -9.21 12.86
C PHE A 308 15.65 -10.51 12.33
N CYS A 309 14.60 -10.38 11.52
CA CYS A 309 13.92 -11.48 10.85
C CYS A 309 14.83 -12.04 9.74
N LYS A 310 15.19 -13.31 9.87
CA LYS A 310 16.10 -13.99 8.94
C LYS A 310 15.45 -14.12 7.56
N GLU A 311 14.17 -14.42 7.52
CA GLU A 311 13.41 -14.57 6.28
C GLU A 311 13.43 -13.27 5.47
N LEU A 312 13.15 -12.13 6.11
CA LEU A 312 13.21 -10.82 5.45
C LEU A 312 14.64 -10.42 5.06
N SER A 313 15.65 -10.74 5.88
CA SER A 313 17.06 -10.48 5.53
C SER A 313 17.56 -11.35 4.37
N ASP A 314 17.01 -12.55 4.23
CA ASP A 314 17.30 -13.44 3.10
C ASP A 314 16.58 -12.95 1.82
N MET A 315 15.44 -12.25 1.94
CA MET A 315 14.67 -11.68 0.83
C MET A 315 15.29 -10.41 0.24
N PHE A 316 15.82 -9.51 1.07
CA PHE A 316 16.22 -8.18 0.64
C PHE A 316 17.71 -7.90 0.84
N MET A 317 18.32 -7.24 -0.15
CA MET A 317 19.60 -6.54 -0.01
C MET A 317 19.35 -5.04 -0.02
N LEU A 318 20.22 -4.30 0.67
CA LEU A 318 20.07 -2.85 0.78
C LEU A 318 21.41 -2.12 0.69
N THR A 319 21.38 -0.85 0.30
CA THR A 319 22.59 0.00 0.32
C THR A 319 22.91 0.42 1.75
N LYS A 320 24.17 0.73 2.02
CA LYS A 320 24.52 1.40 3.29
C LYS A 320 23.70 2.68 3.45
N PRO A 321 23.32 3.05 4.68
CA PRO A 321 22.59 4.29 4.94
C PRO A 321 23.45 5.48 4.49
N VAL A 322 22.86 6.37 3.71
CA VAL A 322 23.51 7.61 3.29
C VAL A 322 22.62 8.77 3.69
N SER A 323 23.19 9.77 4.35
CA SER A 323 22.45 11.00 4.65
C SER A 323 22.10 11.74 3.36
N TRP A 324 20.91 12.33 3.29
CA TRP A 324 20.50 13.17 2.16
C TRP A 324 21.53 14.25 1.84
N GLN A 325 22.07 14.92 2.87
CA GLN A 325 23.08 15.97 2.71
C GLN A 325 24.31 15.49 1.93
N LEU A 326 24.92 14.39 2.37
CA LEU A 326 26.09 13.82 1.71
C LEU A 326 25.79 13.47 0.25
N LEU A 327 24.68 12.78 -0.01
CA LEU A 327 24.32 12.34 -1.36
C LEU A 327 23.98 13.54 -2.28
N ASN A 328 23.49 14.65 -1.72
CA ASN A 328 23.28 15.91 -2.44
C ASN A 328 24.59 16.59 -2.88
N THR A 329 25.71 16.35 -2.19
CA THR A 329 27.02 16.89 -2.60
C THR A 329 27.68 16.13 -3.75
N VAL A 330 27.16 14.94 -4.09
CA VAL A 330 27.72 14.11 -5.16
C VAL A 330 27.00 14.41 -6.47
N ASN A 331 27.75 14.86 -7.47
CA ASN A 331 27.28 14.97 -8.84
C ASN A 331 27.50 13.64 -9.55
N ILE A 332 26.41 12.97 -9.90
CA ILE A 332 26.44 11.87 -10.88
C ILE A 332 25.99 12.48 -12.20
N SER A 333 26.61 12.09 -13.30
CA SER A 333 26.16 12.40 -14.66
C SER A 333 24.81 11.71 -14.91
N SER A 334 23.75 12.17 -14.27
CA SER A 334 22.38 11.80 -14.58
C SER A 334 21.89 12.68 -15.72
N GLU A 335 21.19 12.08 -16.68
CA GLU A 335 20.42 12.80 -17.69
C GLU A 335 19.63 13.92 -17.00
N THR A 336 20.00 15.16 -17.29
CA THR A 336 19.37 16.31 -16.66
C THR A 336 18.04 16.53 -17.36
N PHE A 337 16.94 16.18 -16.69
CA PHE A 337 15.60 16.46 -17.17
C PHE A 337 15.27 17.92 -16.85
N TYR A 338 15.48 18.81 -17.82
CA TYR A 338 15.05 20.20 -17.72
C TYR A 338 13.58 20.28 -18.15
N ASN A 339 12.68 20.54 -17.21
CA ASN A 339 11.33 21.01 -17.52
C ASN A 339 11.17 22.43 -16.97
N GLU A 340 10.68 23.34 -17.81
CA GLU A 340 10.27 24.67 -17.36
C GLU A 340 8.99 24.51 -16.52
N TYR A 341 9.07 24.78 -15.21
CA TYR A 341 7.87 24.94 -14.41
C TYR A 341 7.13 26.21 -14.87
N SER A 342 5.95 26.02 -15.45
CA SER A 342 5.04 27.13 -15.76
C SER A 342 4.38 27.66 -14.48
N ARG A 343 3.64 28.77 -14.57
CA ARG A 343 2.76 29.20 -13.47
C ARG A 343 1.68 28.13 -13.29
N VAL A 344 1.72 27.45 -12.15
CA VAL A 344 0.85 26.32 -11.85
C VAL A 344 0.13 26.55 -10.53
N ASP A 345 -1.19 26.33 -10.52
CA ASP A 345 -2.01 26.48 -9.32
C ASP A 345 -1.83 25.32 -8.33
N ASN A 346 -1.22 24.23 -8.78
CA ASN A 346 -1.03 23.01 -8.02
C ASN A 346 0.41 22.46 -8.15
N MET A 347 1.28 22.90 -7.24
CA MET A 347 2.69 22.53 -7.22
C MET A 347 2.93 21.04 -6.98
N GLU A 348 2.12 20.38 -6.14
CA GLU A 348 2.31 18.95 -5.84
C GLU A 348 1.99 18.08 -7.06
N GLY A 349 0.94 18.41 -7.81
CA GLY A 349 0.56 17.66 -9.02
C GLY A 349 1.60 17.79 -10.12
N GLU A 350 2.14 19.00 -10.30
CA GLU A 350 3.21 19.26 -11.27
C GLU A 350 4.54 18.65 -10.83
N TYR A 351 4.82 18.62 -9.53
CA TYR A 351 5.97 17.92 -8.96
C TYR A 351 5.94 16.43 -9.31
N LEU A 352 4.78 15.80 -9.17
CA LEU A 352 4.58 14.38 -9.47
C LEU A 352 4.65 14.08 -10.97
N LYS A 353 4.03 14.92 -11.80
CA LYS A 353 4.08 14.82 -13.25
C LYS A 353 5.51 14.95 -13.78
N ASN A 354 6.31 15.80 -13.16
CA ASN A 354 7.70 16.06 -13.51
C ASN A 354 8.68 15.38 -12.54
N TYR A 355 8.31 14.25 -11.93
CA TYR A 355 9.09 13.64 -10.85
C TYR A 355 10.57 13.40 -11.23
N LYS A 356 10.85 13.07 -12.49
CA LYS A 356 12.21 12.86 -12.99
C LYS A 356 13.11 14.10 -12.93
N ALA A 357 12.53 15.30 -12.85
CA ALA A 357 13.25 16.57 -12.69
C ALA A 357 13.43 16.97 -11.21
N THR A 358 13.01 16.13 -10.26
CA THR A 358 13.04 16.43 -8.84
C THR A 358 14.32 15.95 -8.17
N GLU A 359 14.68 16.58 -7.04
CA GLU A 359 15.82 16.14 -6.25
C GLU A 359 15.61 14.71 -5.71
N PHE A 360 14.39 14.32 -5.33
CA PHE A 360 14.12 12.96 -4.84
C PHE A 360 14.47 11.91 -5.89
N TYR A 361 14.07 12.11 -7.15
CA TYR A 361 14.46 11.21 -8.24
C TYR A 361 15.97 11.23 -8.47
N ALA A 362 16.62 12.39 -8.42
CA ALA A 362 18.08 12.47 -8.52
C ALA A 362 18.77 11.64 -7.42
N GLN A 363 18.31 11.72 -6.18
CA GLN A 363 18.82 10.93 -5.06
C GLN A 363 18.58 9.42 -5.26
N GLU A 364 17.42 9.01 -5.78
CA GLU A 364 17.14 7.61 -6.16
C GLU A 364 18.16 7.09 -7.18
N ARG A 365 18.40 7.85 -8.26
CA ARG A 365 19.42 7.51 -9.28
C ARG A 365 20.82 7.41 -8.67
N LYS A 366 21.14 8.24 -7.69
CA LYS A 366 22.42 8.15 -6.97
C LYS A 366 22.51 6.88 -6.12
N LEU A 367 21.45 6.52 -5.40
CA LEU A 367 21.38 5.27 -4.65
C LEU A 367 21.48 4.03 -5.55
N GLU A 368 20.98 4.10 -6.79
CA GLU A 368 21.09 2.99 -7.74
C GLU A 368 22.54 2.64 -8.09
N ASN A 369 23.46 3.61 -8.02
CA ASN A 369 24.89 3.42 -8.27
C ASN A 369 25.65 2.90 -7.03
N LEU A 370 25.00 2.82 -5.87
CA LEU A 370 25.62 2.30 -4.66
C LEU A 370 25.52 0.78 -4.59
N LYS A 371 26.56 0.15 -4.03
CA LYS A 371 26.58 -1.29 -3.78
C LYS A 371 25.53 -1.65 -2.74
N VAL A 372 24.74 -2.67 -3.06
CA VAL A 372 23.83 -3.34 -2.12
C VAL A 372 24.56 -4.45 -1.36
N GLU A 373 24.19 -4.64 -0.10
CA GLU A 373 24.77 -5.63 0.80
C GLU A 373 23.62 -6.45 1.45
N LYS A 374 23.88 -7.73 1.75
CA LYS A 374 22.97 -8.53 2.59
C LYS A 374 23.10 -8.09 4.04
N LEU A 375 22.00 -8.17 4.79
CA LEU A 375 22.06 -7.99 6.23
C LEU A 375 22.82 -9.18 6.84
N PRO A 376 23.85 -8.93 7.68
CA PRO A 376 24.64 -10.00 8.30
C PRO A 376 23.97 -10.62 9.53
#